data_AF-A0A8T3KP81-F1
#
_entry.id   AF-A0A8T3KP81-F1
#
_cell.length_a   1.000
_cell.length_b   1.000
_cell.length_c   1.000
_cell.angle_alpha   90.00
_cell.angle_beta   90.00
_cell.angle_gamma   90.00
#
_symmetry.space_group_name_H-M   'P 1'
#
loop_
_entity.id
_entity.type
_entity.pdbx_description
1 polymer ?
#
loop_
_entity_poly.entity_id
_entity_poly.type
_entity_poly.pdbx_seq_one_letter_code
_entity_poly.pdbx_strand_id
1 'polypeptide(L)'
;MFIRGDSMQRTCQKCEKTFETKNSAAKYCPECLHRQAICVVCGKEFTTNRVDQGRCPDCYHKNVPAPSKAGKVKCAVCGAIFMAKNAEIAKYCPKCQKLDHSKKKKAGALTTISDNQKMVKVRCAYCQEVFECTWKEYRLGRKYCGNACRDNSRRKKDEGKYGPTPVDQKIEQVAQLDYEPFPAQLIFHNSNAQFRVLACANRWGKDRASIMDMIRRFASMLSENRPSTLVPRVMGWIVAPTYDLANDNWRNLKKFFPEDWVVKKNEAERRIETIYDGLIEVKSADNPESLVAVGLDYLLMTEVARAKDLQTIWANLYARLSSAGRGPEGKGGLGVFNSSPIGTNYFHTMYQWGQDPTMPEWESWKFDCYSSPYIKPEAIEMARRTMPDKLFRQNWLADFIASGGEVFSNVDEVSIANPQEPVRGMRYWASWDPAQRGDNSPFMVRNDRGEQVFSINLTGRGWPDQMNIVEMHTKRYNNAHLYIDCTGLGDTIPSTMIMRGLDVEPIYWSGGGTVNMKEQLVAKYIVLMEQKAPTLLNDEVQKGELRAYTYKITKAGHFSYSAPSGMTDDYVSALIMLYKDFNNISTIIPAPLYLGGIKKKIAV
;
A
#
# COMPACT_ATOMS: atom_id res chain seq x y z
N MET A 1 59.36 -7.49 1.58
CA MET A 1 59.44 -6.85 2.90
C MET A 1 58.01 -6.57 3.35
N PHE A 2 57.38 -7.49 4.09
CA PHE A 2 56.00 -7.31 4.55
C PHE A 2 56.01 -6.47 5.84
N ILE A 3 55.47 -5.26 5.77
CA ILE A 3 55.31 -4.37 6.92
C ILE A 3 54.28 -5.02 7.85
N ARG A 4 54.72 -5.41 9.05
CA ARG A 4 53.84 -5.87 10.14
C ARG A 4 52.95 -4.68 10.51
N GLY A 5 51.65 -4.77 10.26
CA GLY A 5 50.70 -3.73 10.68
C GLY A 5 50.70 -3.58 12.20
N ASP A 6 50.90 -2.34 12.65
CA ASP A 6 50.90 -1.94 14.06
C ASP A 6 49.56 -2.26 14.73
N SER A 7 49.60 -2.72 15.98
CA SER A 7 48.40 -2.90 16.81
C SER A 7 47.77 -1.54 17.10
N MET A 8 46.44 -1.46 17.04
CA MET A 8 45.68 -0.25 17.37
C MET A 8 44.80 -0.50 18.60
N GLN A 9 44.69 0.50 19.49
CA GLN A 9 43.79 0.45 20.64
C GLN A 9 42.36 0.85 20.24
N ARG A 10 41.36 0.08 20.67
CA ARG A 10 39.93 0.36 20.46
C ARG A 10 39.12 0.12 21.73
N THR A 11 38.03 0.88 21.88
CA THR A 11 37.11 0.75 23.02
C THR A 11 35.98 -0.22 22.67
N CYS A 12 35.71 -1.20 23.54
CA CYS A 12 34.62 -2.16 23.35
C CYS A 12 33.26 -1.47 23.50
N GLN A 13 32.37 -1.61 22.51
CA GLN A 13 31.01 -1.05 22.56
C GLN A 13 30.10 -1.67 23.62
N LYS A 14 30.51 -2.74 24.31
CA LYS A 14 29.69 -3.46 25.30
C LYS A 14 30.13 -3.21 26.74
N CYS A 15 31.43 -3.23 27.03
CA CYS A 15 31.97 -3.05 28.38
C CYS A 15 32.85 -1.82 28.53
N GLU A 16 32.99 -1.02 27.47
CA GLU A 16 33.75 0.24 27.42
C GLU A 16 35.25 0.13 27.76
N LYS A 17 35.78 -1.09 27.91
CA LYS A 17 37.23 -1.33 28.07
C LYS A 17 37.97 -1.13 26.75
N THR A 18 39.13 -0.50 26.82
CA THR A 18 40.09 -0.41 25.72
C THR A 18 40.84 -1.73 25.54
N PHE A 19 40.98 -2.19 24.30
CA PHE A 19 41.70 -3.41 23.94
C PHE A 19 42.49 -3.22 22.65
N GLU A 20 43.62 -3.92 22.51
CA GLU A 20 44.42 -3.90 21.29
C GLU A 20 43.90 -4.89 20.25
N THR A 21 43.88 -4.46 18.99
CA THR A 21 43.47 -5.28 17.86
C THR A 21 44.26 -4.89 16.62
N LYS A 22 44.46 -5.84 15.72
CA LYS A 22 44.99 -5.58 14.36
C LYS A 22 43.87 -5.42 13.32
N ASN A 23 42.63 -5.69 13.71
CA ASN A 23 41.45 -5.56 12.86
C ASN A 23 40.75 -4.23 13.12
N SER A 24 40.80 -3.32 12.15
CA SER A 24 40.16 -2.00 12.20
C SER A 24 38.63 -2.06 12.29
N ALA A 25 38.00 -3.20 12.02
CA ALA A 25 36.56 -3.40 12.14
C ALA A 25 36.11 -3.99 13.49
N ALA A 26 37.02 -4.29 14.42
CA ALA A 26 36.65 -4.90 15.71
C ALA A 26 35.85 -3.91 16.58
N LYS A 27 34.62 -4.30 16.96
CA LYS A 27 33.69 -3.51 17.79
C LYS A 27 33.60 -3.98 19.26
N TYR A 28 33.97 -5.23 19.54
CA TYR A 28 33.89 -5.83 20.87
C TYR A 28 35.24 -6.42 21.29
N CYS A 29 35.59 -6.32 22.57
CA CYS A 29 36.81 -6.95 23.10
C CYS A 29 36.68 -8.49 23.07
N PRO A 30 37.79 -9.24 23.11
CA PRO A 30 37.78 -10.70 23.07
C PRO A 30 36.89 -11.33 24.15
N GLU A 31 36.87 -10.76 25.37
CA GLU A 31 36.03 -11.24 26.48
C GLU A 31 34.52 -11.07 26.19
N CYS A 32 34.14 -9.98 25.53
CA CYS A 32 32.73 -9.69 25.20
C CYS A 32 32.24 -10.32 23.89
N LEU A 33 33.16 -10.80 23.05
CA LEU A 33 32.86 -11.43 21.77
C LEU A 33 32.27 -12.84 21.93
N HIS A 34 32.53 -13.48 23.07
CA HIS A 34 32.10 -14.84 23.35
C HIS A 34 30.86 -14.84 24.27
N ARG A 35 29.79 -15.50 23.84
CA ARG A 35 28.59 -15.74 24.65
C ARG A 35 28.43 -17.24 24.94
N GLN A 36 27.86 -17.58 26.08
CA GLN A 36 27.41 -18.95 26.33
C GLN A 36 26.09 -19.22 25.60
N ALA A 37 26.00 -20.36 24.93
CA ALA A 37 24.83 -20.87 24.25
C ALA A 37 24.62 -22.34 24.61
N ILE A 38 23.37 -22.80 24.66
CA ILE A 38 23.04 -24.20 24.91
C ILE A 38 22.83 -24.89 23.56
N CYS A 39 23.49 -26.02 23.33
CA CYS A 39 23.33 -26.76 22.10
C CYS A 39 21.95 -27.40 22.00
N VAL A 40 21.21 -27.10 20.93
CA VAL A 40 19.87 -27.66 20.68
C VAL A 40 19.84 -29.18 20.44
N VAL A 41 20.99 -29.84 20.30
CA VAL A 41 21.09 -31.28 20.03
C VAL A 41 21.46 -32.08 21.29
N CYS A 42 22.41 -31.59 22.09
CA CYS A 42 22.91 -32.33 23.26
C CYS A 42 22.70 -31.62 24.60
N GLY A 43 22.14 -30.41 24.60
CA GLY A 43 21.90 -29.63 25.82
C GLY A 43 23.15 -29.09 26.51
N LYS A 44 24.36 -29.31 25.97
CA LYS A 44 25.60 -28.79 26.55
C LYS A 44 25.74 -27.29 26.29
N GLU A 45 26.18 -26.56 27.31
CA GLU A 45 26.65 -25.20 27.18
C GLU A 45 27.96 -25.14 26.40
N PHE A 46 28.08 -24.20 25.47
CA PHE A 46 29.28 -23.94 24.70
C PHE A 46 29.41 -22.45 24.39
N THR A 47 30.63 -21.98 24.17
CA THR A 47 30.91 -20.58 23.88
C THR A 47 30.95 -20.34 22.38
N THR A 48 30.26 -19.30 21.89
CA THR A 48 30.24 -18.92 20.47
C THR A 48 30.36 -17.41 20.29
N ASN A 49 30.90 -16.98 19.15
CA ASN A 49 30.94 -15.59 18.70
C ASN A 49 29.87 -15.26 17.63
N ARG A 50 29.00 -16.22 17.29
CA ARG A 50 27.93 -16.06 16.30
C ARG A 50 26.56 -15.99 16.97
N VAL A 51 25.74 -15.02 16.56
CA VAL A 51 24.42 -14.73 17.15
C VAL A 51 23.38 -15.81 16.81
N ASP A 52 23.62 -16.58 15.76
CA ASP A 52 22.72 -17.59 15.19
C ASP A 52 23.20 -19.04 15.41
N GLN A 53 24.36 -19.26 16.03
CA GLN A 53 24.89 -20.60 16.24
C GLN A 53 24.19 -21.32 17.41
N GLY A 54 23.22 -22.18 17.08
CA GLY A 54 22.48 -23.00 18.04
C GLY A 54 23.06 -24.39 18.31
N ARG A 55 24.18 -24.78 17.67
CA ARG A 55 24.80 -26.11 17.84
C ARG A 55 26.25 -26.00 18.30
N CYS A 56 26.64 -26.80 19.30
CA CYS A 56 28.02 -26.88 19.74
C CYS A 56 28.92 -27.51 18.64
N PRO A 57 30.25 -27.28 18.67
CA PRO A 57 31.17 -27.82 17.68
C PRO A 57 31.04 -29.34 17.48
N ASP A 58 30.84 -30.10 18.57
CA ASP A 58 30.72 -31.57 18.53
C ASP A 58 29.42 -32.07 17.88
N CYS A 59 28.38 -31.25 17.90
CA CYS A 59 27.07 -31.57 17.32
C CYS A 59 26.80 -30.84 16.01
N TYR A 60 27.71 -29.96 15.57
CA TYR A 60 27.57 -29.17 14.35
C TYR A 60 27.41 -30.06 13.11
N HIS A 61 28.07 -31.22 13.10
CA HIS A 61 28.05 -32.19 12.01
C HIS A 61 27.06 -33.35 12.20
N LYS A 62 26.32 -33.41 13.33
CA LYS A 62 25.35 -34.49 13.57
C LYS A 62 23.98 -34.11 12.97
N ASN A 63 23.63 -34.76 11.87
CA ASN A 63 22.29 -34.67 11.28
C ASN A 63 21.31 -35.51 12.10
N VAL A 64 20.48 -34.86 12.93
CA VAL A 64 19.30 -35.50 13.52
C VAL A 64 18.06 -35.05 12.75
N PRO A 65 17.30 -35.95 12.11
CA PRO A 65 16.11 -35.60 11.33
C PRO A 65 14.88 -35.41 12.23
N ALA A 66 14.00 -34.49 11.83
CA ALA A 66 12.67 -34.29 12.40
C ALA A 66 11.80 -35.58 12.29
N PRO A 67 10.80 -35.79 13.17
CA PRO A 67 9.97 -36.98 13.13
C PRO A 67 9.22 -37.05 11.80
N SER A 68 9.44 -38.13 11.04
CA SER A 68 8.80 -38.35 9.73
C SER A 68 7.96 -39.62 9.76
N LYS A 69 6.76 -39.57 9.17
CA LYS A 69 5.88 -40.72 9.04
C LYS A 69 6.40 -41.64 7.93
N ALA A 70 6.69 -42.89 8.29
CA ALA A 70 7.06 -43.92 7.32
C ALA A 70 5.83 -44.35 6.50
N GLY A 71 6.01 -44.58 5.20
CA GLY A 71 4.91 -44.92 4.29
C GLY A 71 5.37 -45.51 2.96
N LYS A 72 4.44 -46.13 2.22
CA LYS A 72 4.67 -46.71 0.89
C LYS A 72 4.70 -45.60 -0.16
N VAL A 73 5.78 -45.51 -0.93
CA VAL A 73 5.97 -44.52 -1.99
C VAL A 73 6.33 -45.20 -3.30
N LYS A 74 5.78 -44.69 -4.42
CA LYS A 74 6.10 -45.17 -5.77
C LYS A 74 7.34 -44.45 -6.29
N CYS A 75 8.36 -45.20 -6.71
CA CYS A 75 9.60 -44.65 -7.26
C CYS A 75 9.35 -43.93 -8.59
N ALA A 76 9.77 -42.67 -8.71
CA ALA A 76 9.60 -41.86 -9.91
C ALA A 76 10.43 -42.32 -11.12
N VAL A 77 11.41 -43.21 -10.93
CA VAL A 77 12.29 -43.71 -12.01
C VAL A 77 11.84 -45.07 -12.52
N CYS A 78 11.54 -46.02 -11.63
CA CYS A 78 11.20 -47.41 -12.02
C CYS A 78 9.77 -47.83 -11.70
N GLY A 79 8.98 -46.96 -11.06
CA GLY A 79 7.59 -47.26 -10.69
C GLY A 79 7.41 -48.24 -9.52
N ALA A 80 8.48 -48.82 -8.97
CA ALA A 80 8.39 -49.75 -7.84
C ALA A 80 7.91 -49.06 -6.56
N ILE A 81 7.01 -49.72 -5.82
CA ILE A 81 6.54 -49.25 -4.51
C ILE A 81 7.52 -49.72 -3.44
N PHE A 82 8.01 -48.80 -2.61
CA PHE A 82 8.94 -49.10 -1.52
C PHE A 82 8.56 -48.37 -0.23
N MET A 83 8.98 -48.90 0.92
CA MET A 83 8.80 -48.24 2.21
C MET A 83 9.86 -47.15 2.40
N ALA A 84 9.42 -45.90 2.51
CA ALA A 84 10.29 -44.78 2.84
C ALA A 84 10.09 -44.38 4.30
N LYS A 85 11.18 -44.10 5.02
CA LYS A 85 11.11 -43.55 6.39
C LYS A 85 10.45 -42.17 6.43
N ASN A 86 10.54 -41.41 5.34
CA ASN A 86 9.88 -40.11 5.16
C ASN A 86 9.11 -40.10 3.82
N ALA A 87 7.84 -40.49 3.86
CA ALA A 87 7.05 -40.71 2.65
C ALA A 87 6.75 -39.44 1.85
N GLU A 88 6.72 -38.28 2.50
CA GLU A 88 6.41 -36.99 1.87
C GLU A 88 7.54 -36.48 0.95
N ILE A 89 8.78 -36.89 1.20
CA ILE A 89 9.97 -36.37 0.51
C ILE A 89 10.63 -37.42 -0.40
N ALA A 90 10.47 -38.71 -0.09
CA ALA A 90 11.13 -39.77 -0.83
C ALA A 90 10.59 -39.90 -2.26
N LYS A 91 11.41 -39.64 -3.27
CA LYS A 91 11.04 -39.76 -4.69
C LYS A 91 11.58 -41.01 -5.39
N TYR A 92 12.63 -41.62 -4.84
CA TYR A 92 13.36 -42.72 -5.48
C TYR A 92 13.57 -43.88 -4.52
N CYS A 93 13.41 -45.11 -4.99
CA CYS A 93 13.74 -46.30 -4.21
C CYS A 93 15.25 -46.40 -3.96
N PRO A 94 15.72 -47.18 -2.98
CA PRO A 94 17.15 -47.27 -2.63
C PRO A 94 18.06 -47.67 -3.81
N LYS A 95 17.56 -48.48 -4.74
CA LYS A 95 18.28 -48.84 -5.98
C LYS A 95 18.40 -47.64 -6.92
N CYS A 96 17.29 -46.97 -7.22
CA CYS A 96 17.27 -45.83 -8.14
C CYS A 96 17.90 -44.56 -7.56
N GLN A 97 17.99 -44.44 -6.23
CA GLN A 97 18.67 -43.33 -5.59
C GLN A 97 20.16 -43.29 -5.93
N LYS A 98 20.79 -44.45 -6.15
CA LYS A 98 22.20 -44.59 -6.54
C LYS A 98 22.48 -44.30 -8.02
N LEU A 99 21.45 -44.10 -8.85
CA LEU A 99 21.64 -43.72 -10.26
C LEU A 99 22.14 -42.28 -10.37
N ASP A 100 23.02 -42.03 -11.34
CA ASP A 100 23.47 -40.68 -11.68
C ASP A 100 22.32 -39.81 -12.24
N HIS A 101 22.53 -38.49 -12.22
CA HIS A 101 21.54 -37.52 -12.70
C HIS A 101 21.21 -37.68 -14.19
N SER A 102 22.14 -38.16 -15.02
CA SER A 102 21.92 -38.37 -16.45
C SER A 102 20.93 -39.51 -16.71
N LYS A 103 21.09 -40.63 -15.99
CA LYS A 103 20.19 -41.79 -16.07
C LYS A 103 18.81 -41.49 -15.49
N LYS A 104 18.72 -40.70 -14.41
CA LYS A 104 17.45 -40.22 -13.85
C LYS A 104 16.72 -39.25 -14.79
N LYS A 105 17.47 -38.44 -15.55
CA LYS A 105 16.93 -37.52 -16.57
C LYS A 105 16.42 -38.27 -17.81
N LYS A 106 17.13 -39.30 -18.30
CA LYS A 106 16.65 -40.17 -19.39
C LYS A 106 15.36 -40.92 -19.05
N ALA A 107 15.16 -41.24 -17.77
CA ALA A 107 13.93 -41.86 -17.27
C ALA A 107 12.78 -40.87 -17.01
N GLY A 108 12.94 -39.58 -17.34
CA GLY A 108 11.87 -38.56 -17.22
C GLY A 108 11.61 -38.06 -15.79
N ALA A 109 12.46 -38.39 -14.81
CA ALA A 109 12.19 -38.13 -13.39
C ALA A 109 12.66 -36.76 -12.85
N LEU A 110 13.30 -35.93 -13.69
CA LEU A 110 13.79 -34.59 -13.31
C LEU A 110 13.41 -33.56 -14.39
N THR A 111 12.54 -32.60 -14.02
CA THR A 111 12.15 -31.46 -14.86
C THR A 111 12.35 -30.14 -14.10
N THR A 112 13.59 -29.67 -14.03
CA THR A 112 13.92 -28.27 -13.76
C THR A 112 15.27 -27.98 -14.40
N ILE A 113 15.24 -27.18 -15.47
CA ILE A 113 16.46 -26.63 -16.09
C ILE A 113 16.93 -25.51 -15.15
N SER A 114 18.11 -25.65 -14.54
CA SER A 114 18.71 -24.56 -13.76
C SER A 114 18.85 -23.29 -14.61
N ASP A 115 18.76 -22.09 -14.03
CA ASP A 115 18.89 -20.82 -14.81
C ASP A 115 20.17 -20.77 -15.65
N ASN A 116 21.25 -21.42 -15.23
CA ASN A 116 22.50 -21.52 -15.98
C ASN A 116 22.40 -22.35 -17.27
N GLN A 117 21.39 -23.19 -17.40
CA GLN A 117 21.14 -24.10 -18.52
C GLN A 117 20.00 -23.62 -19.43
N LYS A 118 19.36 -22.48 -19.14
CA LYS A 118 18.44 -21.82 -20.07
C LYS A 118 19.19 -21.49 -21.35
N MET A 119 18.59 -21.74 -22.50
CA MET A 119 19.16 -21.41 -23.81
C MET A 119 18.76 -19.99 -24.19
N VAL A 120 19.70 -19.22 -24.72
CA VAL A 120 19.46 -17.89 -25.26
C VAL A 120 20.05 -17.76 -26.65
N LYS A 121 19.33 -17.04 -27.52
CA LYS A 121 19.76 -16.75 -28.89
C LYS A 121 20.66 -15.52 -28.89
N VAL A 122 21.87 -15.67 -29.42
CA VAL A 122 22.90 -14.64 -29.47
C VAL A 122 23.43 -14.55 -30.90
N ARG A 123 23.74 -13.34 -31.37
CA ARG A 123 24.34 -13.14 -32.69
C ARG A 123 25.87 -13.24 -32.60
N CYS A 124 26.51 -14.02 -33.50
CA CYS A 124 27.96 -14.13 -33.52
C CYS A 124 28.61 -12.80 -33.95
N ALA A 125 29.54 -12.29 -33.15
CA ALA A 125 30.27 -11.05 -33.43
C ALA A 125 31.18 -11.10 -34.69
N TYR A 126 31.40 -12.29 -35.27
CA TYR A 126 32.20 -12.46 -36.48
C TYR A 126 31.34 -12.78 -37.72
N CYS A 127 30.62 -13.91 -37.73
CA CYS A 127 29.85 -14.34 -38.90
C CYS A 127 28.41 -13.81 -38.94
N GLN A 128 27.95 -13.09 -37.91
CA GLN A 128 26.58 -12.56 -37.77
C GLN A 128 25.45 -13.62 -37.73
N GLU A 129 25.77 -14.91 -37.79
CA GLU A 129 24.77 -15.97 -37.61
C GLU A 129 24.26 -16.00 -36.17
N VAL A 130 22.96 -16.27 -36.02
CA VAL A 130 22.31 -16.47 -34.72
C VAL A 130 22.61 -17.88 -34.24
N PHE A 131 23.16 -18.00 -33.03
CA PHE A 131 23.43 -19.27 -32.39
C PHE A 131 22.83 -19.30 -30.99
N GLU A 132 22.52 -20.48 -30.50
CA GLU A 132 22.04 -20.66 -29.14
C GLU A 132 23.22 -20.98 -28.21
N CYS A 133 23.25 -20.33 -27.04
CA CYS A 133 24.16 -20.70 -25.97
C CYS A 133 23.44 -20.76 -24.64
N THR A 134 24.07 -21.41 -23.66
CA THR A 134 23.51 -21.44 -22.31
C THR A 134 23.66 -20.07 -21.65
N TRP A 135 22.73 -19.72 -20.76
CA TRP A 135 22.75 -18.47 -20.02
C TRP A 135 24.05 -18.26 -19.22
N LYS A 136 24.69 -19.34 -18.77
CA LYS A 136 26.02 -19.30 -18.14
C LYS A 136 27.10 -18.83 -19.12
N GLU A 137 27.10 -19.35 -20.35
CA GLU A 137 28.07 -18.97 -21.39
C GLU A 137 27.86 -17.53 -21.86
N TYR A 138 26.60 -17.10 -21.97
CA TYR A 138 26.27 -15.70 -22.25
C TYR A 138 26.87 -14.77 -21.18
N ARG A 139 26.68 -15.08 -19.89
CA ARG A 139 27.25 -14.31 -18.76
C ARG A 139 28.78 -14.30 -18.72
N LEU A 140 29.42 -15.37 -19.21
CA LEU A 140 30.88 -15.43 -19.36
C LEU A 140 31.38 -14.72 -20.64
N GLY A 141 30.49 -14.02 -21.36
CA GLY A 141 30.83 -13.20 -22.51
C GLY A 141 31.03 -14.00 -23.80
N ARG A 142 30.27 -15.08 -24.02
CA ARG A 142 30.33 -15.85 -25.28
C ARG A 142 29.86 -14.97 -26.46
N LYS A 143 30.82 -14.49 -27.25
CA LYS A 143 30.61 -13.61 -28.42
C LYS A 143 30.58 -14.34 -29.78
N TYR A 144 31.02 -15.60 -29.84
CA TYR A 144 31.21 -16.33 -31.09
C TYR A 144 30.43 -17.65 -31.11
N CYS A 145 29.87 -18.01 -32.27
CA CYS A 145 29.12 -19.25 -32.43
C CYS A 145 30.00 -20.49 -32.21
N GLY A 146 31.28 -20.41 -32.58
CA GLY A 146 32.27 -21.46 -32.36
C GLY A 146 33.72 -20.97 -32.36
N ASN A 147 34.65 -21.90 -32.13
CA ASN A 147 36.09 -21.63 -32.08
C ASN A 147 36.61 -21.07 -33.40
N ALA A 148 36.09 -21.53 -34.55
CA ALA A 148 36.49 -21.01 -35.86
C ALA A 148 36.27 -19.49 -35.99
N CYS A 149 35.09 -19.00 -35.59
CA CYS A 149 34.77 -17.58 -35.61
C CYS A 149 35.63 -16.77 -34.62
N ARG A 150 35.91 -17.33 -33.44
CA ARG A 150 36.80 -16.71 -32.44
C ARG A 150 38.27 -16.66 -32.90
N ASP A 151 38.73 -17.70 -33.57
CA ASP A 151 40.13 -17.84 -33.96
C ASP A 151 40.39 -17.04 -35.25
N ASN A 152 39.41 -16.97 -36.17
CA ASN A 152 39.45 -16.09 -37.33
C ASN A 152 39.34 -14.61 -36.96
N SER A 153 38.58 -14.26 -35.91
CA SER A 153 38.58 -12.89 -35.39
C SER A 153 39.93 -12.49 -34.76
N ARG A 154 40.76 -13.46 -34.34
CA ARG A 154 42.10 -13.23 -33.78
C ARG A 154 43.20 -13.14 -34.85
N ARG A 155 43.04 -13.84 -35.99
CA ARG A 155 44.01 -13.87 -37.09
C ARG A 155 44.13 -12.57 -37.89
N LYS A 156 43.13 -11.67 -37.83
CA LYS A 156 43.14 -10.36 -38.51
C LYS A 156 44.00 -9.28 -37.83
N LYS A 157 44.97 -9.64 -36.97
CA LYS A 157 45.80 -8.68 -36.22
C LYS A 157 46.91 -8.01 -37.04
N ASP A 158 47.26 -8.52 -38.23
CA ASP A 158 48.46 -8.07 -38.96
C ASP A 158 48.24 -6.97 -40.02
N GLU A 159 47.00 -6.52 -40.28
CA GLU A 159 46.73 -5.46 -41.27
C GLU A 159 45.76 -4.38 -40.75
N GLY A 160 46.23 -3.56 -39.82
CA GLY A 160 46.08 -2.10 -39.84
C GLY A 160 44.71 -1.40 -40.01
N LYS A 161 43.55 -2.05 -39.90
CA LYS A 161 42.23 -1.36 -39.91
C LYS A 161 41.32 -1.88 -38.80
N TYR A 162 41.15 -1.06 -37.77
CA TYR A 162 40.00 -1.18 -36.87
C TYR A 162 38.75 -0.65 -37.56
N GLY A 163 37.73 -1.48 -37.61
CA GLY A 163 36.35 -1.03 -37.55
C GLY A 163 35.59 -2.01 -36.65
N PRO A 164 34.87 -1.56 -35.60
CA PRO A 164 33.87 -2.42 -34.98
C PRO A 164 32.93 -2.89 -36.09
N THR A 165 32.76 -4.20 -36.25
CA THR A 165 31.71 -4.73 -37.15
C THR A 165 30.40 -4.09 -36.72
N PRO A 166 29.66 -3.44 -37.63
CA PRO A 166 28.43 -2.77 -37.27
C PRO A 166 27.46 -3.78 -36.65
N VAL A 167 27.04 -3.53 -35.41
CA VAL A 167 25.97 -4.30 -34.76
C VAL A 167 24.64 -3.75 -35.29
N ASP A 168 24.45 -3.80 -36.61
CA ASP A 168 23.35 -3.07 -37.28
C ASP A 168 22.05 -3.88 -37.34
N GLN A 169 22.03 -5.05 -36.72
CA GLN A 169 20.78 -5.74 -36.42
C GLN A 169 20.88 -6.34 -35.01
N LYS A 170 20.79 -5.46 -34.01
CA LYS A 170 20.40 -5.85 -32.66
C LYS A 170 19.14 -6.71 -32.80
N ILE A 171 19.13 -7.91 -32.21
CA ILE A 171 17.89 -8.69 -32.10
C ILE A 171 16.96 -7.84 -31.25
N GLU A 172 15.90 -7.28 -31.86
CA GLU A 172 14.85 -6.60 -31.12
C GLU A 172 14.11 -7.66 -30.29
N GLN A 173 14.35 -7.65 -28.98
CA GLN A 173 13.50 -8.40 -28.06
C GLN A 173 12.22 -7.60 -27.87
N VAL A 174 11.19 -7.97 -28.60
CA VAL A 174 9.85 -7.39 -28.43
C VAL A 174 9.12 -8.17 -27.34
N ALA A 175 8.73 -7.48 -26.28
CA ALA A 175 7.84 -8.01 -25.26
C ALA A 175 6.46 -7.36 -25.41
N GLN A 176 5.42 -8.17 -25.55
CA GLN A 176 4.04 -7.68 -25.58
C GLN A 176 3.52 -7.52 -24.15
N LEU A 177 3.08 -6.31 -23.81
CA LEU A 177 2.45 -6.03 -22.53
C LEU A 177 0.93 -6.13 -22.69
N ASP A 178 0.27 -6.86 -21.78
CA ASP A 178 -1.19 -6.93 -21.69
C ASP A 178 -1.75 -5.64 -21.04
N TYR A 179 -1.69 -4.56 -21.81
CA TYR A 179 -2.10 -3.23 -21.41
C TYR A 179 -2.61 -2.41 -22.60
N GLU A 180 -3.88 -2.04 -22.54
CA GLU A 180 -4.49 -1.10 -23.48
C GLU A 180 -4.83 0.20 -22.72
N PRO A 181 -4.09 1.30 -22.94
CA PRO A 181 -4.40 2.57 -22.32
C PRO A 181 -5.68 3.17 -22.90
N PHE A 182 -6.59 3.60 -22.04
CA PHE A 182 -7.76 4.37 -22.48
C PHE A 182 -7.37 5.84 -22.76
N PRO A 183 -8.22 6.65 -23.43
CA PRO A 183 -7.85 7.98 -23.94
C PRO A 183 -7.17 8.91 -22.93
N ALA A 184 -7.66 9.00 -21.69
CA ALA A 184 -7.05 9.88 -20.69
C ALA A 184 -5.67 9.37 -20.22
N GLN A 185 -5.43 8.05 -20.20
CA GLN A 185 -4.10 7.49 -19.93
C GLN A 185 -3.12 7.78 -21.07
N LEU A 186 -3.59 7.82 -22.33
CA LEU A 186 -2.74 8.17 -23.47
C LEU A 186 -2.17 9.58 -23.37
N ILE A 187 -2.93 10.54 -22.84
CA ILE A 187 -2.45 11.92 -22.60
C ILE A 187 -1.17 11.86 -21.74
N PHE A 188 -1.21 11.13 -20.63
CA PHE A 188 -0.06 10.93 -19.74
C PHE A 188 1.11 10.19 -20.41
N HIS A 189 0.83 9.12 -21.16
CA HIS A 189 1.87 8.32 -21.83
C HIS A 189 2.59 9.09 -22.93
N ASN A 190 1.89 9.98 -23.62
CA ASN A 190 2.41 10.76 -24.74
C ASN A 190 3.23 11.99 -24.33
N SER A 191 3.09 12.45 -23.08
CA SER A 191 3.91 13.56 -22.56
C SER A 191 5.39 13.22 -22.56
N ASN A 192 6.22 14.17 -22.98
CA ASN A 192 7.69 14.06 -22.90
C ASN A 192 8.32 14.87 -21.75
N ALA A 193 7.51 15.57 -20.94
CA ALA A 193 7.98 16.30 -19.77
C ALA A 193 8.82 15.42 -18.82
N GLN A 194 9.83 16.04 -18.22
CA GLN A 194 10.76 15.39 -17.29
C GLN A 194 10.02 14.97 -16.02
N PHE A 195 9.20 15.87 -15.47
CA PHE A 195 8.41 15.65 -14.26
C PHE A 195 6.92 15.67 -14.60
N ARG A 196 6.21 14.62 -14.21
CA ARG A 196 4.81 14.39 -14.57
C ARG A 196 3.97 14.15 -13.34
N VAL A 197 2.97 14.98 -13.10
CA VAL A 197 2.12 14.92 -11.90
C VAL A 197 0.71 14.46 -12.27
N LEU A 198 0.28 13.34 -11.67
CA LEU A 198 -1.02 12.73 -11.90
C LEU A 198 -1.89 12.84 -10.65
N ALA A 199 -2.80 13.81 -10.66
CA ALA A 199 -3.87 13.94 -9.68
C ALA A 199 -5.11 13.19 -10.19
N CYS A 200 -5.40 12.01 -9.63
CA CYS A 200 -6.47 11.16 -10.15
C CYS A 200 -7.48 10.76 -9.07
N ALA A 201 -8.73 10.61 -9.48
CA ALA A 201 -9.77 9.99 -8.68
C ALA A 201 -9.41 8.55 -8.30
N ASN A 202 -10.00 8.07 -7.21
CA ASN A 202 -9.88 6.68 -6.79
C ASN A 202 -10.40 5.76 -7.91
N ARG A 203 -9.70 4.64 -8.12
CA ARG A 203 -10.03 3.65 -9.16
C ARG A 203 -9.95 4.15 -10.61
N TRP A 204 -9.33 5.30 -10.87
CA TRP A 204 -9.04 5.74 -12.24
C TRP A 204 -8.06 4.81 -12.99
N GLY A 205 -7.19 4.11 -12.25
CA GLY A 205 -6.14 3.24 -12.80
C GLY A 205 -4.74 3.87 -12.84
N LYS A 206 -4.48 4.84 -11.97
CA LYS A 206 -3.25 5.65 -11.95
C LYS A 206 -1.98 4.79 -11.76
N ASP A 207 -1.99 3.87 -10.81
CA ASP A 207 -0.81 3.05 -10.48
C ASP A 207 -0.45 2.11 -11.63
N ARG A 208 -1.46 1.49 -12.26
CA ARG A 208 -1.25 0.65 -13.44
C ARG A 208 -0.68 1.46 -14.60
N ALA A 209 -1.23 2.65 -14.89
CA ALA A 209 -0.71 3.52 -15.93
C ALA A 209 0.75 3.93 -15.65
N SER A 210 1.07 4.32 -14.42
CA SER A 210 2.43 4.71 -14.04
C SER A 210 3.44 3.56 -14.14
N ILE A 211 3.08 2.33 -13.73
CA ILE A 211 3.94 1.15 -13.87
C ILE A 211 4.19 0.83 -15.35
N MET A 212 3.17 0.94 -16.21
CA MET A 212 3.32 0.69 -17.65
C MET A 212 4.22 1.72 -18.32
N ASP A 213 4.08 3.00 -17.96
CA ASP A 213 4.97 4.04 -18.47
C ASP A 213 6.42 3.81 -18.00
N MET A 214 6.61 3.40 -16.74
CA MET A 214 7.92 3.02 -16.22
C MET A 214 8.54 1.88 -17.04
N ILE A 215 7.81 0.78 -17.26
CA ILE A 215 8.31 -0.38 -18.03
C ILE A 215 8.73 0.06 -19.44
N ARG A 216 7.87 0.82 -20.13
CA ARG A 216 8.11 1.30 -21.49
C ARG A 216 9.38 2.17 -21.56
N ARG A 217 9.49 3.17 -20.69
CA ARG A 217 10.64 4.10 -20.70
C ARG A 217 11.92 3.46 -20.21
N PHE A 218 11.83 2.58 -19.22
CA PHE A 218 12.96 1.78 -18.76
C PHE A 218 13.52 0.89 -19.89
N ALA A 219 12.65 0.24 -20.66
CA ALA A 219 13.05 -0.55 -21.83
C ALA A 219 13.71 0.29 -22.93
N SER A 220 13.16 1.48 -23.21
CA SER A 220 13.76 2.44 -24.13
C SER A 220 15.18 2.82 -23.70
N MET A 221 15.35 3.19 -22.43
CA MET A 221 16.64 3.57 -21.86
C MET A 221 17.65 2.41 -21.85
N LEU A 222 17.21 1.17 -21.61
CA LEU A 222 18.08 -0.01 -21.72
C LEU A 222 18.61 -0.22 -23.15
N SER A 223 17.87 0.24 -24.15
CA SER A 223 18.17 0.06 -25.57
C SER A 223 19.14 1.13 -26.12
N GLU A 224 19.22 2.29 -25.46
CA GLU A 224 20.12 3.41 -25.79
C GLU A 224 21.59 3.02 -25.68
N ASN A 225 22.45 3.61 -26.52
CA ASN A 225 23.90 3.43 -26.35
C ASN A 225 24.39 4.28 -25.17
N ARG A 226 24.73 3.64 -24.05
CA ARG A 226 25.07 4.31 -22.77
C ARG A 226 26.46 3.91 -22.30
N PRO A 227 27.23 4.82 -21.68
CA PRO A 227 28.58 4.53 -21.25
C PRO A 227 28.59 3.44 -20.16
N SER A 228 29.59 2.56 -20.21
CA SER A 228 29.76 1.47 -19.24
C SER A 228 30.16 1.94 -17.84
N THR A 229 30.40 3.24 -17.66
CA THR A 229 30.70 3.87 -16.37
C THR A 229 29.46 4.08 -15.51
N LEU A 230 28.26 4.03 -16.10
CA LEU A 230 27.01 4.07 -15.35
C LEU A 230 26.74 2.71 -14.72
N VAL A 231 26.78 2.67 -13.40
CA VAL A 231 26.51 1.45 -12.62
C VAL A 231 25.35 1.74 -11.65
N PRO A 232 24.20 1.08 -11.79
CA PRO A 232 23.79 0.26 -12.94
C PRO A 232 23.58 1.14 -14.18
N ARG A 233 23.54 0.53 -15.38
CA ARG A 233 23.34 1.24 -16.65
C ARG A 233 21.99 1.97 -16.75
N VAL A 234 20.95 1.39 -16.15
CA VAL A 234 19.64 2.05 -15.98
C VAL A 234 19.13 1.79 -14.56
N MET A 235 18.75 2.85 -13.85
CA MET A 235 18.29 2.82 -12.47
C MET A 235 16.86 3.35 -12.34
N GLY A 236 15.93 2.49 -11.94
CA GLY A 236 14.52 2.82 -11.72
C GLY A 236 14.11 2.67 -10.25
N TRP A 237 13.47 3.67 -9.68
CA TRP A 237 12.89 3.60 -8.33
C TRP A 237 11.36 3.71 -8.36
N ILE A 238 10.71 2.87 -7.55
CA ILE A 238 9.32 3.05 -7.15
C ILE A 238 9.34 3.42 -5.66
N VAL A 239 8.83 4.58 -5.31
CA VAL A 239 8.83 5.11 -3.95
C VAL A 239 7.37 5.29 -3.50
N ALA A 240 7.03 4.79 -2.33
CA ALA A 240 5.76 5.10 -1.68
C ALA A 240 6.00 5.65 -0.27
N PRO A 241 5.04 6.34 0.38
CA PRO A 241 5.20 6.85 1.74
C PRO A 241 5.57 5.76 2.76
N THR A 242 5.08 4.54 2.55
CA THR A 242 5.41 3.36 3.36
C THR A 242 5.53 2.14 2.46
N TYR A 243 6.23 1.09 2.92
CA TYR A 243 6.30 -0.18 2.19
C TYR A 243 4.93 -0.84 1.99
N ASP A 244 3.97 -0.63 2.89
CA ASP A 244 2.63 -1.19 2.76
C ASP A 244 1.88 -0.62 1.56
N LEU A 245 2.01 0.69 1.33
CA LEU A 245 1.46 1.36 0.14
C LEU A 245 2.21 0.94 -1.13
N ALA A 246 3.49 0.58 -1.01
CA ALA A 246 4.30 0.11 -2.15
C ALA A 246 3.97 -1.32 -2.60
N ASN A 247 3.32 -2.14 -1.74
CA ASN A 247 3.09 -3.56 -2.03
C ASN A 247 2.18 -3.80 -3.25
N ASP A 248 1.24 -2.90 -3.53
CA ASP A 248 0.42 -3.01 -4.76
C ASP A 248 1.25 -2.74 -6.01
N ASN A 249 2.05 -1.68 -5.99
CA ASN A 249 3.00 -1.37 -7.05
C ASN A 249 4.01 -2.51 -7.28
N TRP A 250 4.51 -3.15 -6.22
CA TRP A 250 5.39 -4.32 -6.33
C TRP A 250 4.69 -5.52 -7.00
N ARG A 251 3.42 -5.77 -6.65
CA ARG A 251 2.63 -6.84 -7.27
C ARG A 251 2.36 -6.56 -8.75
N ASN A 252 1.98 -5.33 -9.09
CA ASN A 252 1.75 -4.91 -10.47
C ASN A 252 3.04 -4.97 -11.30
N LEU A 253 4.16 -4.48 -10.76
CA LEU A 253 5.46 -4.58 -11.42
C LEU A 253 5.80 -6.03 -11.76
N LYS A 254 5.73 -6.95 -10.78
CA LYS A 254 6.01 -8.38 -11.02
C LYS A 254 5.08 -9.03 -12.04
N LYS A 255 3.82 -8.57 -12.11
CA LYS A 255 2.83 -9.12 -13.03
C LYS A 255 3.07 -8.69 -14.48
N PHE A 256 3.47 -7.43 -14.68
CA PHE A 256 3.56 -6.83 -16.01
C PHE A 256 4.98 -6.72 -16.55
N PHE A 257 6.01 -6.78 -15.70
CA PHE A 257 7.39 -6.77 -16.17
C PHE A 257 7.71 -8.06 -16.95
N PRO A 258 8.26 -7.98 -18.17
CA PRO A 258 8.54 -9.17 -18.98
C PRO A 258 9.49 -10.14 -18.26
N GLU A 259 9.06 -11.38 -18.05
CA GLU A 259 9.84 -12.39 -17.31
C GLU A 259 11.17 -12.72 -18.00
N ASP A 260 11.19 -12.71 -19.34
CA ASP A 260 12.38 -12.94 -20.15
C ASP A 260 13.48 -11.89 -19.94
N TRP A 261 13.13 -10.70 -19.42
CA TRP A 261 14.07 -9.64 -19.13
C TRP A 261 14.60 -9.68 -17.70
N VAL A 262 14.06 -10.55 -16.84
CA VAL A 262 14.45 -10.66 -15.43
C VAL A 262 15.66 -11.58 -15.29
N VAL A 263 16.76 -11.02 -14.80
CA VAL A 263 17.98 -11.78 -14.46
C VAL A 263 17.87 -12.37 -13.06
N LYS A 264 17.44 -11.54 -12.11
CA LYS A 264 17.30 -11.92 -10.71
C LYS A 264 16.23 -11.08 -10.05
N LYS A 265 15.46 -11.71 -9.17
CA LYS A 265 14.46 -11.06 -8.35
C LYS A 265 14.75 -11.32 -6.88
N ASN A 266 14.75 -10.26 -6.07
CA ASN A 266 14.84 -10.36 -4.62
C ASN A 266 13.53 -9.87 -4.00
N GLU A 267 12.77 -10.80 -3.42
CA GLU A 267 11.47 -10.48 -2.81
C GLU A 267 11.64 -9.72 -1.47
N ALA A 268 12.70 -10.00 -0.71
CA ALA A 268 12.94 -9.34 0.58
C ALA A 268 13.35 -7.87 0.39
N GLU A 269 14.23 -7.62 -0.58
CA GLU A 269 14.69 -6.26 -0.91
C GLU A 269 13.76 -5.53 -1.91
N ARG A 270 12.71 -6.21 -2.43
CA ARG A 270 11.82 -5.72 -3.50
C ARG A 270 12.58 -5.13 -4.68
N ARG A 271 13.47 -5.96 -5.23
CA ARG A 271 14.43 -5.58 -6.27
C ARG A 271 14.34 -6.51 -7.48
N ILE A 272 14.42 -5.95 -8.68
CA ILE A 272 14.53 -6.66 -9.95
C ILE A 272 15.81 -6.22 -10.65
N GLU A 273 16.71 -7.18 -10.87
CA GLU A 273 17.85 -7.03 -11.77
C GLU A 273 17.44 -7.56 -13.15
N THR A 274 17.69 -6.77 -14.18
CA THR A 274 17.23 -7.02 -15.55
C THR A 274 18.42 -7.25 -16.49
N ILE A 275 18.12 -7.72 -17.70
CA ILE A 275 19.11 -7.78 -18.77
C ILE A 275 19.72 -6.40 -19.05
N TYR A 276 20.91 -6.38 -19.64
CA TYR A 276 21.62 -5.13 -19.97
C TYR A 276 21.93 -4.21 -18.77
N ASP A 277 22.07 -4.77 -17.57
CA ASP A 277 22.43 -4.05 -16.33
C ASP A 277 21.42 -2.98 -15.92
N GLY A 278 20.12 -3.26 -16.11
CA GLY A 278 19.06 -2.46 -15.52
C GLY A 278 18.69 -2.92 -14.12
N LEU A 279 18.40 -1.97 -13.24
CA LEU A 279 18.00 -2.22 -11.85
C LEU A 279 16.73 -1.45 -11.51
N ILE A 280 15.73 -2.17 -10.96
CA ILE A 280 14.51 -1.57 -10.42
C ILE A 280 14.41 -1.92 -8.93
N GLU A 281 14.18 -0.91 -8.10
CA GLU A 281 14.00 -1.08 -6.65
C GLU A 281 12.71 -0.41 -6.17
N VAL A 282 12.04 -1.04 -5.21
CA VAL A 282 10.93 -0.44 -4.47
C VAL A 282 11.43 0.06 -3.12
N LYS A 283 11.22 1.35 -2.83
CA LYS A 283 11.68 2.02 -1.60
C LYS A 283 10.48 2.61 -0.84
N SER A 284 10.72 2.87 0.44
CA SER A 284 9.83 3.62 1.34
C SER A 284 10.38 5.01 1.56
N ALA A 285 9.51 6.01 1.64
CA ALA A 285 9.86 7.38 2.01
C ALA A 285 9.61 7.68 3.50
N ASP A 286 9.36 6.66 4.33
CA ASP A 286 9.21 6.82 5.79
C ASP A 286 10.48 7.38 6.45
N ASN A 287 11.65 6.98 5.94
CA ASN A 287 12.95 7.55 6.26
C ASN A 287 13.53 8.26 5.01
N PRO A 288 13.32 9.59 4.87
CA PRO A 288 13.83 10.37 3.74
C PRO A 288 15.36 10.30 3.58
N GLU A 289 16.11 10.07 4.65
CA GLU A 289 17.57 9.94 4.62
C GLU A 289 18.04 8.68 3.89
N SER A 290 17.16 7.71 3.66
CA SER A 290 17.49 6.52 2.87
C SER A 290 17.52 6.79 1.36
N LEU A 291 16.97 7.93 0.90
CA LEU A 291 16.77 8.26 -0.52
C LEU A 291 17.91 9.14 -1.11
N VAL A 292 19.16 8.89 -0.73
CA VAL A 292 20.30 9.80 -1.02
C VAL A 292 21.52 9.15 -1.69
N ALA A 293 21.47 7.90 -2.11
CA ALA A 293 22.69 7.18 -2.52
C ALA A 293 22.96 7.08 -4.04
N VAL A 294 21.96 7.17 -4.91
CA VAL A 294 22.09 6.74 -6.32
C VAL A 294 21.42 7.72 -7.28
N GLY A 295 22.05 8.02 -8.42
CA GLY A 295 21.43 8.77 -9.52
C GLY A 295 20.37 7.94 -10.24
N LEU A 296 19.25 8.57 -10.60
CA LEU A 296 18.06 7.87 -11.10
C LEU A 296 17.78 8.20 -12.56
N ASP A 297 17.46 7.17 -13.34
CA ASP A 297 16.97 7.31 -14.71
C ASP A 297 15.44 7.45 -14.74
N TYR A 298 14.76 6.79 -13.81
CA TYR A 298 13.31 6.87 -13.65
C TYR A 298 12.90 6.79 -12.17
N LEU A 299 11.95 7.64 -11.78
CA LEU A 299 11.30 7.62 -10.48
C LEU A 299 9.79 7.58 -10.68
N LEU A 300 9.13 6.61 -10.06
CA LEU A 300 7.71 6.64 -9.76
C LEU A 300 7.54 6.86 -8.26
N MET A 301 7.02 8.02 -7.85
CA MET A 301 6.54 8.22 -6.50
C MET A 301 5.01 8.10 -6.49
N THR A 302 4.47 7.16 -5.70
CA THR A 302 3.04 6.84 -5.63
C THR A 302 2.43 7.28 -4.31
N GLU A 303 1.13 7.61 -4.31
CA GLU A 303 0.41 8.15 -3.14
C GLU A 303 1.12 9.36 -2.51
N VAL A 304 1.67 10.21 -3.37
CA VAL A 304 2.57 11.32 -3.02
C VAL A 304 1.94 12.29 -2.02
N ALA A 305 0.63 12.55 -2.12
CA ALA A 305 -0.08 13.46 -1.21
C ALA A 305 -0.14 12.95 0.25
N ARG A 306 0.20 11.68 0.51
CA ARG A 306 0.23 11.09 1.87
C ARG A 306 1.63 11.13 2.50
N ALA A 307 2.65 11.59 1.78
CA ALA A 307 3.99 11.73 2.34
C ALA A 307 4.04 12.87 3.37
N LYS A 308 4.54 12.61 4.58
CA LYS A 308 4.56 13.57 5.69
C LYS A 308 5.50 14.75 5.45
N ASP A 309 6.67 14.49 4.86
CA ASP A 309 7.71 15.48 4.60
C ASP A 309 8.07 15.49 3.12
N LEU A 310 7.05 15.72 2.30
CA LEU A 310 7.19 15.62 0.85
C LEU A 310 8.21 16.62 0.30
N GLN A 311 8.36 17.79 0.93
CA GLN A 311 9.33 18.80 0.52
C GLN A 311 10.78 18.29 0.66
N THR A 312 11.15 17.73 1.81
CA THR A 312 12.48 17.15 2.02
C THR A 312 12.69 15.93 1.12
N ILE A 313 11.67 15.08 0.97
CA ILE A 313 11.72 13.93 0.07
C ILE A 313 11.97 14.37 -1.37
N TRP A 314 11.24 15.40 -1.83
CA TRP A 314 11.41 15.96 -3.17
C TRP A 314 12.82 16.55 -3.35
N ALA A 315 13.32 17.34 -2.40
CA ALA A 315 14.68 17.89 -2.48
C ALA A 315 15.73 16.78 -2.63
N ASN A 316 15.60 15.68 -1.88
CA ASN A 316 16.49 14.52 -1.99
C ASN A 316 16.38 13.82 -3.35
N LEU A 317 15.15 13.60 -3.84
CA LEU A 317 14.89 12.89 -5.10
C LEU A 317 15.27 13.73 -6.33
N TYR A 318 15.02 15.04 -6.30
CA TYR A 318 15.37 15.97 -7.37
C TYR A 318 16.87 15.92 -7.66
N ALA A 319 17.71 15.97 -6.63
CA ALA A 319 19.16 15.84 -6.79
C ALA A 319 19.58 14.52 -7.47
N ARG A 320 18.82 13.43 -7.30
CA ARG A 320 19.10 12.14 -7.96
C ARG A 320 18.64 12.10 -9.40
N LEU A 321 17.51 12.73 -9.71
CA LEU A 321 17.00 12.86 -11.07
C LEU A 321 17.89 13.80 -11.90
N SER A 322 18.52 14.78 -11.27
CA SER A 322 19.47 15.71 -11.92
C SER A 322 20.90 15.16 -12.03
N SER A 323 21.13 13.88 -11.77
CA SER A 323 22.46 13.27 -11.87
C SER A 323 22.95 13.21 -13.32
N ALA A 324 24.19 13.64 -13.56
CA ALA A 324 24.77 13.70 -14.91
C ALA A 324 24.77 12.34 -15.62
N GLY A 325 24.37 12.33 -16.89
CA GLY A 325 24.33 11.12 -17.73
C GLY A 325 23.18 10.17 -17.41
N ARG A 326 22.28 10.51 -16.47
CA ARG A 326 21.06 9.75 -16.17
C ARG A 326 19.87 10.23 -17.00
N GLY A 327 18.88 9.36 -17.11
CA GLY A 327 17.65 9.55 -17.85
C GLY A 327 17.82 9.45 -19.37
N PRO A 328 16.75 9.68 -20.15
CA PRO A 328 16.77 9.52 -21.60
C PRO A 328 17.86 10.38 -22.24
N GLU A 329 18.70 9.76 -23.07
CA GLU A 329 19.83 10.43 -23.74
C GLU A 329 20.82 11.13 -22.78
N GLY A 330 20.79 10.80 -21.48
CA GLY A 330 21.62 11.43 -20.45
C GLY A 330 21.22 12.86 -20.07
N LYS A 331 20.00 13.30 -20.41
CA LYS A 331 19.51 14.68 -20.21
C LYS A 331 18.83 14.93 -18.85
N GLY A 332 18.77 13.94 -17.98
CA GLY A 332 18.11 14.01 -16.67
C GLY A 332 17.05 12.93 -16.51
N GLY A 333 16.98 12.36 -15.31
CA GLY A 333 16.03 11.33 -14.94
C GLY A 333 14.58 11.81 -14.99
N LEU A 334 13.67 10.89 -15.29
CA LEU A 334 12.24 11.17 -15.36
C LEU A 334 11.56 10.93 -14.00
N GLY A 335 10.66 11.82 -13.60
CA GLY A 335 9.87 11.69 -12.37
C GLY A 335 8.37 11.62 -12.67
N VAL A 336 7.68 10.63 -12.12
CA VAL A 336 6.21 10.53 -12.11
C VAL A 336 5.72 10.57 -10.67
N PHE A 337 4.80 11.48 -10.40
CA PHE A 337 4.21 11.72 -9.08
C PHE A 337 2.72 11.48 -9.18
N ASN A 338 2.24 10.33 -8.70
CA ASN A 338 0.81 10.02 -8.73
C ASN A 338 0.20 10.09 -7.32
N SER A 339 -1.02 10.60 -7.22
CA SER A 339 -1.79 10.56 -5.98
C SER A 339 -3.25 10.87 -6.25
N SER A 340 -4.10 10.49 -5.29
CA SER A 340 -5.37 11.18 -5.12
C SER A 340 -5.13 12.45 -4.30
N PRO A 341 -5.68 13.62 -4.71
CA PRO A 341 -5.49 14.88 -4.00
C PRO A 341 -5.93 14.82 -2.55
N ILE A 342 -5.16 15.48 -1.67
CA ILE A 342 -5.45 15.60 -0.25
C ILE A 342 -5.07 17.01 0.18
N GLY A 343 -6.06 17.86 0.44
CA GLY A 343 -5.77 19.23 0.85
C GLY A 343 -5.11 20.04 -0.28
N THR A 344 -4.60 21.21 0.11
CA THR A 344 -3.68 22.03 -0.66
C THR A 344 -2.25 21.87 -0.11
N ASN A 345 -1.78 20.63 -0.04
CA ASN A 345 -0.45 20.31 0.48
C ASN A 345 0.64 20.45 -0.60
N TYR A 346 1.88 20.02 -0.31
CA TYR A 346 2.99 20.15 -1.27
C TYR A 346 2.75 19.41 -2.61
N PHE A 347 1.91 18.37 -2.64
CA PHE A 347 1.50 17.73 -3.90
C PHE A 347 0.66 18.67 -4.77
N HIS A 348 -0.14 19.56 -4.17
CA HIS A 348 -0.81 20.65 -4.90
C HIS A 348 0.21 21.63 -5.50
N THR A 349 1.26 21.98 -4.76
CA THR A 349 2.37 22.80 -5.28
C THR A 349 3.05 22.14 -6.49
N MET A 350 3.35 20.85 -6.42
CA MET A 350 3.89 20.10 -7.56
C MET A 350 2.93 20.08 -8.75
N TYR A 351 1.63 19.93 -8.49
CA TYR A 351 0.61 20.04 -9.53
C TYR A 351 0.63 21.42 -10.19
N GLN A 352 0.74 22.50 -9.41
CA GLN A 352 0.81 23.86 -9.92
C GLN A 352 2.04 24.11 -10.79
N TRP A 353 3.20 23.54 -10.47
CA TRP A 353 4.39 23.62 -11.33
C TRP A 353 4.13 23.07 -12.73
N GLY A 354 3.42 21.95 -12.84
CA GLY A 354 3.03 21.39 -14.15
C GLY A 354 1.92 22.15 -14.87
N GLN A 355 1.35 23.19 -14.26
CA GLN A 355 0.43 24.13 -14.90
C GLN A 355 1.11 25.47 -15.23
N ASP A 356 2.36 25.67 -14.79
CA ASP A 356 3.09 26.93 -14.95
C ASP A 356 3.88 26.92 -16.27
N PRO A 357 3.56 27.79 -17.24
CA PRO A 357 4.29 27.87 -18.51
C PRO A 357 5.78 28.21 -18.36
N THR A 358 6.20 28.74 -17.20
CA THR A 358 7.60 29.05 -16.91
C THR A 358 8.42 27.83 -16.47
N MET A 359 7.77 26.69 -16.20
CA MET A 359 8.39 25.42 -15.81
C MET A 359 8.10 24.32 -16.86
N PRO A 360 8.61 24.44 -18.10
CA PRO A 360 8.27 23.54 -19.21
C PRO A 360 8.72 22.08 -19.01
N GLU A 361 9.59 21.81 -18.04
CA GLU A 361 9.99 20.46 -17.66
C GLU A 361 8.91 19.72 -16.84
N TRP A 362 7.90 20.43 -16.36
CA TRP A 362 6.75 19.88 -15.63
C TRP A 362 5.49 19.84 -16.50
N GLU A 363 4.75 18.75 -16.40
CA GLU A 363 3.36 18.67 -16.86
C GLU A 363 2.50 18.01 -15.78
N SER A 364 1.26 18.50 -15.61
CA SER A 364 0.33 17.94 -14.64
C SER A 364 -1.08 17.76 -15.20
N TRP A 365 -1.79 16.75 -14.69
CA TRP A 365 -3.16 16.45 -15.09
C TRP A 365 -4.03 16.10 -13.90
N LYS A 366 -5.28 16.55 -13.97
CA LYS A 366 -6.36 16.19 -13.06
C LYS A 366 -7.37 15.32 -13.80
N PHE A 367 -7.58 14.09 -13.33
CA PHE A 367 -8.56 13.17 -13.93
C PHE A 367 -9.60 12.71 -12.91
N ASP A 368 -10.87 12.94 -13.24
CA ASP A 368 -12.01 12.51 -12.45
C ASP A 368 -12.39 11.04 -12.73
N CYS A 369 -13.37 10.54 -11.98
CA CYS A 369 -13.92 9.20 -12.14
C CYS A 369 -14.67 9.00 -13.47
N TYR A 370 -15.21 10.04 -14.09
CA TYR A 370 -15.97 9.95 -15.35
C TYR A 370 -15.08 9.62 -16.54
N SER A 371 -13.82 10.06 -16.49
CA SER A 371 -12.82 9.70 -17.51
C SER A 371 -12.40 8.23 -17.45
N SER A 372 -12.72 7.48 -16.40
CA SER A 372 -12.31 6.08 -16.22
C SER A 372 -13.35 5.09 -16.78
N PRO A 373 -12.96 4.17 -17.69
CA PRO A 373 -13.86 3.14 -18.18
C PRO A 373 -14.13 2.02 -17.15
N TYR A 374 -13.43 2.02 -16.02
CA TYR A 374 -13.50 0.96 -15.01
C TYR A 374 -14.61 1.16 -13.99
N ILE A 375 -15.20 2.36 -13.95
CA ILE A 375 -16.21 2.74 -12.96
C ILE A 375 -17.56 2.83 -13.65
N LYS A 376 -18.54 2.07 -13.15
CA LYS A 376 -19.90 2.10 -13.69
C LYS A 376 -20.58 3.44 -13.35
N PRO A 377 -21.31 4.07 -14.28
CA PRO A 377 -22.02 5.33 -14.00
C PRO A 377 -22.95 5.25 -12.78
N GLU A 378 -23.61 4.11 -12.55
CA GLU A 378 -24.50 3.92 -11.41
C GLU A 378 -23.75 3.96 -10.07
N ALA A 379 -22.49 3.50 -10.05
CA ALA A 379 -21.65 3.56 -8.86
C ALA A 379 -21.21 5.00 -8.56
N ILE A 380 -20.98 5.82 -9.59
CA ILE A 380 -20.66 7.25 -9.44
C ILE A 380 -21.88 7.98 -8.86
N GLU A 381 -23.06 7.74 -9.43
CA GLU A 381 -24.29 8.40 -8.96
C GLU A 381 -24.67 7.96 -7.54
N MET A 382 -24.51 6.68 -7.21
CA MET A 382 -24.70 6.20 -5.85
C MET A 382 -23.73 6.89 -4.89
N ALA A 383 -22.44 6.95 -5.23
CA ALA A 383 -21.45 7.62 -4.40
C ALA A 383 -21.75 9.11 -4.22
N ARG A 384 -22.20 9.80 -5.27
CA ARG A 384 -22.62 11.21 -5.22
C ARG A 384 -23.79 11.44 -4.26
N ARG A 385 -24.69 10.47 -4.12
CA ARG A 385 -25.86 10.55 -3.21
C ARG A 385 -25.54 10.14 -1.78
N THR A 386 -24.61 9.21 -1.59
CA THR A 386 -24.35 8.58 -0.29
C THR A 386 -23.10 9.11 0.42
N MET A 387 -22.24 9.85 -0.26
CA MET A 387 -21.03 10.44 0.33
C MET A 387 -21.21 11.95 0.50
N PRO A 388 -20.64 12.54 1.56
CA PRO A 388 -20.55 14.00 1.69
C PRO A 388 -19.94 14.64 0.45
N ASP A 389 -20.42 15.80 0.02
CA ASP A 389 -19.97 16.47 -1.22
C ASP A 389 -18.45 16.63 -1.26
N LYS A 390 -17.84 17.11 -0.17
CA LYS A 390 -16.38 17.26 -0.07
C LYS A 390 -15.63 15.94 -0.29
N LEU A 391 -16.12 14.85 0.29
CA LEU A 391 -15.53 13.52 0.13
C LEU A 391 -15.69 12.99 -1.29
N PHE A 392 -16.85 13.25 -1.91
CA PHE A 392 -17.11 12.92 -3.30
C PHE A 392 -16.18 13.69 -4.24
N ARG A 393 -16.12 15.02 -4.11
CA ARG A 393 -15.25 15.88 -4.90
C ARG A 393 -13.77 15.51 -4.79
N GLN A 394 -13.28 15.22 -3.59
CA GLN A 394 -11.89 14.81 -3.40
C GLN A 394 -11.61 13.42 -3.99
N ASN A 395 -12.42 12.40 -3.66
CA ASN A 395 -12.11 11.02 -4.01
C ASN A 395 -12.56 10.62 -5.43
N TRP A 396 -13.59 11.27 -5.96
CA TRP A 396 -14.21 10.94 -7.25
C TRP A 396 -13.97 12.01 -8.32
N LEU A 397 -13.88 13.29 -7.96
CA LEU A 397 -13.59 14.36 -8.94
C LEU A 397 -12.12 14.80 -8.93
N ALA A 398 -11.31 14.26 -8.00
CA ALA A 398 -9.91 14.63 -7.80
C ALA A 398 -9.70 16.13 -7.54
N ASP A 399 -10.64 16.78 -6.85
CA ASP A 399 -10.49 18.20 -6.51
C ASP A 399 -9.49 18.41 -5.37
N PHE A 400 -8.65 19.44 -5.50
CA PHE A 400 -7.80 19.95 -4.42
C PHE A 400 -8.63 20.85 -3.49
N ILE A 401 -9.21 20.25 -2.47
CA ILE A 401 -10.05 20.95 -1.48
C ILE A 401 -9.19 21.33 -0.30
N ALA A 402 -9.19 22.61 0.11
CA ALA A 402 -8.44 23.07 1.28
C ALA A 402 -8.85 22.30 2.55
N SER A 403 -7.86 22.04 3.41
CA SER A 403 -8.08 21.41 4.72
C SER A 403 -8.63 22.43 5.72
N GLY A 404 -9.58 22.02 6.56
CA GLY A 404 -10.02 22.81 7.72
C GLY A 404 -11.18 23.77 7.41
N GLY A 405 -12.34 23.23 7.06
CA GLY A 405 -13.58 24.00 6.92
C GLY A 405 -14.69 23.45 7.81
N GLU A 406 -15.78 24.22 7.90
CA GLU A 406 -17.04 23.83 8.52
C GLU A 406 -17.56 22.50 7.95
N VAL A 407 -17.97 21.58 8.82
CA VAL A 407 -18.50 20.26 8.44
C VAL A 407 -19.95 20.38 7.94
N PHE A 408 -20.75 21.23 8.59
CA PHE A 408 -22.17 21.41 8.28
C PHE A 408 -22.40 22.84 7.77
N SER A 409 -22.61 23.02 6.46
CA SER A 409 -22.80 24.37 5.88
C SER A 409 -24.25 24.89 5.95
N ASN A 410 -25.23 24.02 6.17
CA ASN A 410 -26.66 24.35 6.02
C ASN A 410 -27.38 24.45 7.38
N VAL A 411 -26.66 24.76 8.46
CA VAL A 411 -27.18 24.70 9.84
C VAL A 411 -28.41 25.58 10.02
N ASP A 412 -28.37 26.83 9.54
CA ASP A 412 -29.51 27.75 9.67
C ASP A 412 -30.72 27.31 8.85
N GLU A 413 -30.48 26.76 7.66
CA GLU A 413 -31.55 26.34 6.76
C GLU A 413 -32.34 25.15 7.30
N VAL A 414 -31.70 24.27 8.08
CA VAL A 414 -32.37 23.13 8.72
C VAL A 414 -32.90 23.47 10.12
N SER A 415 -32.42 24.53 10.77
CA SER A 415 -32.79 24.89 12.16
C SER A 415 -34.09 25.70 12.24
N ILE A 416 -35.15 25.17 11.65
CA ILE A 416 -36.45 25.84 11.46
C ILE A 416 -37.60 25.20 12.25
N ALA A 417 -37.34 24.11 12.97
CA ALA A 417 -38.37 23.40 13.73
C ALA A 417 -38.70 24.10 15.05
N ASN A 418 -39.93 23.90 15.52
CA ASN A 418 -40.39 24.30 16.85
C ASN A 418 -40.69 23.05 17.69
N PRO A 419 -40.59 23.13 19.04
CA PRO A 419 -40.97 22.01 19.90
C PRO A 419 -42.41 21.57 19.64
N GLN A 420 -42.64 20.25 19.60
CA GLN A 420 -43.95 19.67 19.33
C GLN A 420 -44.35 18.67 20.40
N GLU A 421 -45.64 18.65 20.74
CA GLU A 421 -46.21 17.61 21.60
C GLU A 421 -46.34 16.28 20.85
N PRO A 422 -46.29 15.12 21.54
CA PRO A 422 -46.39 13.82 20.91
C PRO A 422 -47.77 13.62 20.28
N VAL A 423 -47.78 13.11 19.06
CA VAL A 423 -48.98 12.77 18.29
C VAL A 423 -49.25 11.28 18.46
N ARG A 424 -50.50 10.92 18.78
CA ARG A 424 -50.91 9.53 18.96
C ARG A 424 -50.70 8.74 17.67
N GLY A 425 -50.01 7.59 17.77
CA GLY A 425 -49.74 6.70 16.64
C GLY A 425 -48.50 7.04 15.81
N MET A 426 -47.85 8.19 16.06
CA MET A 426 -46.57 8.55 15.44
C MET A 426 -45.42 7.82 16.15
N ARG A 427 -44.40 7.41 15.38
CA ARG A 427 -43.17 6.84 15.94
C ARG A 427 -42.14 7.93 16.22
N TYR A 428 -41.41 7.73 17.32
CA TYR A 428 -40.36 8.64 17.76
C TYR A 428 -39.08 7.88 18.06
N TRP A 429 -37.96 8.60 17.93
CA TRP A 429 -36.64 8.17 18.34
C TRP A 429 -36.07 9.22 19.27
N ALA A 430 -35.32 8.76 20.26
CA ALA A 430 -34.65 9.61 21.22
C ALA A 430 -33.15 9.32 21.22
N SER A 431 -32.36 10.31 21.61
CA SER A 431 -30.92 10.17 21.81
C SER A 431 -30.50 10.88 23.07
N TRP A 432 -29.56 10.30 23.80
CA TRP A 432 -28.99 10.89 24.99
C TRP A 432 -27.47 10.77 24.95
N ASP A 433 -26.78 11.90 25.09
CA ASP A 433 -25.34 11.95 25.35
C ASP A 433 -25.12 12.27 26.84
N PRO A 434 -24.90 11.26 27.70
CA PRO A 434 -24.84 11.42 29.16
C PRO A 434 -23.53 12.06 29.68
N ALA A 435 -23.64 13.22 30.32
CA ALA A 435 -22.54 13.85 31.07
C ALA A 435 -22.94 14.37 32.47
N GLN A 436 -22.03 14.29 33.45
CA GLN A 436 -22.28 14.80 34.82
C GLN A 436 -21.72 16.19 35.11
N ARG A 437 -20.51 16.51 34.63
CA ARG A 437 -19.79 17.75 34.98
C ARG A 437 -18.97 18.23 33.79
N GLY A 438 -18.94 19.54 33.59
CA GLY A 438 -18.13 20.20 32.55
C GLY A 438 -18.80 20.19 31.18
N ASP A 439 -19.25 19.02 30.73
CA ASP A 439 -19.78 18.80 29.37
C ASP A 439 -21.31 18.94 29.30
N ASN A 440 -21.83 19.10 28.07
CA ASN A 440 -23.27 19.13 27.83
C ASN A 440 -23.85 17.72 27.96
N SER A 441 -25.08 17.59 28.46
CA SER A 441 -25.80 16.30 28.51
C SER A 441 -27.13 16.38 27.75
N PRO A 442 -27.11 16.53 26.42
CA PRO A 442 -28.30 16.70 25.61
C PRO A 442 -29.14 15.42 25.53
N PHE A 443 -30.43 15.54 25.81
CA PHE A 443 -31.46 14.56 25.48
C PHE A 443 -32.39 15.14 24.42
N MET A 444 -32.58 14.41 23.31
CA MET A 444 -33.32 14.89 22.15
C MET A 444 -34.32 13.85 21.65
N VAL A 445 -35.37 14.31 20.98
CA VAL A 445 -36.37 13.45 20.34
C VAL A 445 -36.65 13.94 18.92
N ARG A 446 -36.76 13.01 17.97
CA ARG A 446 -37.26 13.25 16.62
C ARG A 446 -38.46 12.37 16.29
N ASN A 447 -39.25 12.80 15.33
CA ASN A 447 -40.34 12.01 14.77
C ASN A 447 -39.89 11.18 13.53
N ASP A 448 -40.83 10.45 12.92
CA ASP A 448 -40.58 9.62 11.72
C ASP A 448 -40.34 10.41 10.43
N ARG A 449 -40.71 11.69 10.40
CA ARG A 449 -40.47 12.61 9.27
C ARG A 449 -39.06 13.22 9.30
N GLY A 450 -38.32 13.02 10.38
CA GLY A 450 -37.00 13.63 10.56
C GLY A 450 -37.05 15.02 11.20
N GLU A 451 -38.16 15.39 11.84
CA GLU A 451 -38.26 16.64 12.57
C GLU A 451 -37.82 16.42 14.02
N GLN A 452 -36.88 17.24 14.52
CA GLN A 452 -36.54 17.32 15.94
C GLN A 452 -37.71 18.02 16.67
N VAL A 453 -38.35 17.29 17.58
CA VAL A 453 -39.57 17.74 18.27
C VAL A 453 -39.32 18.14 19.72
N PHE A 454 -38.21 17.68 20.31
CA PHE A 454 -37.85 17.97 21.69
C PHE A 454 -36.33 17.98 21.89
N SER A 455 -35.86 18.84 22.78
CA SER A 455 -34.47 18.88 23.24
C SER A 455 -34.42 19.45 24.65
N ILE A 456 -33.56 18.89 25.51
CA ILE A 456 -33.27 19.41 26.86
C ILE A 456 -31.82 19.10 27.22
N ASN A 457 -31.14 20.04 27.87
CA ASN A 457 -29.81 19.82 28.45
C ASN A 457 -29.92 19.37 29.91
N LEU A 458 -29.26 18.27 30.26
CA LEU A 458 -29.29 17.66 31.58
C LEU A 458 -28.02 17.91 32.41
N THR A 459 -27.10 18.75 31.93
CA THR A 459 -25.85 19.11 32.63
C THR A 459 -26.08 19.55 34.07
N GLY A 460 -25.19 19.12 34.96
CA GLY A 460 -25.21 19.47 36.39
C GLY A 460 -26.20 18.65 37.23
N ARG A 461 -26.96 17.73 36.63
CA ARG A 461 -27.87 16.81 37.34
C ARG A 461 -27.18 15.50 37.68
N GLY A 462 -27.57 14.87 38.80
CA GLY A 462 -27.10 13.54 39.18
C GLY A 462 -27.67 12.45 38.27
N TRP A 463 -26.99 11.30 38.17
CA TRP A 463 -27.43 10.17 37.35
C TRP A 463 -28.90 9.73 37.57
N PRO A 464 -29.40 9.61 38.82
CA PRO A 464 -30.81 9.24 39.04
C PRO A 464 -31.79 10.24 38.43
N ASP A 465 -31.51 11.54 38.57
CA ASP A 465 -32.37 12.60 38.03
C ASP A 465 -32.34 12.63 36.50
N GLN A 466 -31.15 12.49 35.90
CA GLN A 466 -31.03 12.41 34.44
C GLN A 466 -31.82 11.21 33.89
N MET A 467 -31.63 10.02 34.48
CA MET A 467 -32.37 8.81 34.07
C MET A 467 -33.89 8.96 34.23
N ASN A 468 -34.36 9.58 35.31
CA ASN A 468 -35.79 9.81 35.53
C ASN A 468 -36.39 10.75 34.47
N ILE A 469 -35.68 11.82 34.10
CA ILE A 469 -36.12 12.77 33.07
C ILE A 469 -36.15 12.09 31.70
N VAL A 470 -35.09 11.37 31.34
CA VAL A 470 -34.99 10.61 30.08
C VAL A 470 -36.11 9.57 29.99
N GLU A 471 -36.37 8.81 31.06
CA GLU A 471 -37.45 7.83 31.12
C GLU A 471 -38.82 8.48 30.92
N MET A 472 -39.10 9.56 31.65
CA MET A 472 -40.37 10.29 31.58
C MET A 472 -40.63 10.77 30.14
N HIS A 473 -39.65 11.41 29.50
CA HIS A 473 -39.83 11.91 28.14
C HIS A 473 -39.88 10.78 27.10
N THR A 474 -39.05 9.74 27.23
CA THR A 474 -39.08 8.60 26.32
C THR A 474 -40.46 7.92 26.32
N LYS A 475 -41.07 7.73 27.51
CA LYS A 475 -42.44 7.22 27.65
C LYS A 475 -43.49 8.19 27.09
N ARG A 476 -43.33 9.50 27.35
CA ARG A 476 -44.23 10.55 26.83
C ARG A 476 -44.28 10.55 25.29
N TYR A 477 -43.15 10.35 24.62
CA TYR A 477 -43.07 10.29 23.15
C TYR A 477 -43.31 8.87 22.62
N ASN A 478 -44.44 8.25 23.01
CA ASN A 478 -44.88 6.93 22.55
C ASN A 478 -43.83 5.81 22.70
N ASN A 479 -43.11 5.76 23.83
CA ASN A 479 -41.99 4.83 24.06
C ASN A 479 -40.96 4.92 22.92
N ALA A 480 -40.42 6.11 22.71
CA ALA A 480 -39.42 6.35 21.68
C ALA A 480 -38.24 5.38 21.81
N HIS A 481 -37.71 4.89 20.68
CA HIS A 481 -36.50 4.07 20.69
C HIS A 481 -35.30 4.94 21.07
N LEU A 482 -34.57 4.59 22.12
CA LEU A 482 -33.58 5.45 22.77
C LEU A 482 -32.14 5.01 22.46
N TYR A 483 -31.37 5.87 21.79
CA TYR A 483 -29.93 5.73 21.67
C TYR A 483 -29.21 6.38 22.85
N ILE A 484 -28.18 5.73 23.40
CA ILE A 484 -27.38 6.27 24.51
C ILE A 484 -25.89 6.15 24.17
N ASP A 485 -25.13 7.25 24.28
CA ASP A 485 -23.67 7.15 24.25
C ASP A 485 -23.17 6.48 25.54
N CYS A 486 -22.47 5.36 25.38
CA CYS A 486 -21.94 4.53 26.45
C CYS A 486 -20.41 4.59 26.52
N THR A 487 -19.79 5.44 25.70
CA THR A 487 -18.35 5.59 25.59
C THR A 487 -17.75 6.02 26.93
N GLY A 488 -16.98 5.14 27.57
CA GLY A 488 -16.36 5.41 28.88
C GLY A 488 -17.30 5.24 30.09
N LEU A 489 -18.60 5.01 29.90
CA LEU A 489 -19.58 4.80 30.98
C LEU A 489 -19.91 3.33 31.24
N GLY A 490 -19.58 2.45 30.29
CA GLY A 490 -19.86 1.02 30.35
C GLY A 490 -21.36 0.70 30.23
N ASP A 491 -21.75 -0.52 30.60
CA ASP A 491 -23.10 -1.05 30.32
C ASP A 491 -24.15 -0.70 31.40
N THR A 492 -23.73 0.02 32.46
CA THR A 492 -24.53 0.25 33.67
C THR A 492 -25.78 1.10 33.42
N ILE A 493 -25.64 2.21 32.67
CA ILE A 493 -26.75 3.12 32.36
C ILE A 493 -27.74 2.45 31.39
N PRO A 494 -27.32 1.90 30.23
CA PRO A 494 -28.22 1.20 29.32
C PRO A 494 -28.99 0.06 29.99
N SER A 495 -28.31 -0.78 30.75
CA SER A 495 -28.94 -1.91 31.45
C SER A 495 -30.03 -1.44 32.42
N THR A 496 -29.78 -0.34 33.13
CA THR A 496 -30.76 0.25 34.06
C THR A 496 -31.98 0.79 33.32
N MET A 497 -31.78 1.44 32.18
CA MET A 497 -32.87 1.98 31.36
C MET A 497 -33.71 0.87 30.72
N ILE A 498 -33.10 -0.24 30.30
CA ILE A 498 -33.79 -1.44 29.83
C ILE A 498 -34.64 -2.05 30.95
N MET A 499 -34.10 -2.18 32.17
CA MET A 499 -34.85 -2.67 33.33
C MET A 499 -36.05 -1.78 33.70
N ARG A 500 -36.01 -0.48 33.36
CA ARG A 500 -37.12 0.47 33.50
C ARG A 500 -38.19 0.35 32.39
N GLY A 501 -38.02 -0.62 31.49
CA GLY A 501 -38.96 -0.93 30.41
C GLY A 501 -38.82 -0.03 29.19
N LEU A 502 -37.65 0.59 28.99
CA LEU A 502 -37.36 1.39 27.79
C LEU A 502 -36.72 0.51 26.70
N ASP A 503 -36.99 0.85 25.45
CA ASP A 503 -36.31 0.27 24.29
C ASP A 503 -35.03 1.06 24.02
N VAL A 504 -33.87 0.46 24.29
CA VAL A 504 -32.56 1.14 24.35
C VAL A 504 -31.54 0.45 23.46
N GLU A 505 -30.84 1.23 22.64
CA GLU A 505 -29.66 0.81 21.89
C GLU A 505 -28.41 1.58 22.36
N PRO A 506 -27.43 0.91 22.99
CA PRO A 506 -26.19 1.54 23.39
C PRO A 506 -25.27 1.79 22.19
N ILE A 507 -24.68 2.99 22.12
CA ILE A 507 -23.70 3.39 21.10
C ILE A 507 -22.32 3.51 21.74
N TYR A 508 -21.31 2.92 21.10
CA TYR A 508 -19.92 3.00 21.53
C TYR A 508 -19.08 3.60 20.40
N TRP A 509 -18.57 4.81 20.60
CA TRP A 509 -17.75 5.49 19.59
C TRP A 509 -16.36 4.86 19.43
N SER A 510 -15.86 4.18 20.46
CA SER A 510 -14.52 3.58 20.51
C SER A 510 -14.56 2.11 20.96
N GLY A 511 -15.00 1.21 20.07
CA GLY A 511 -15.08 -0.23 20.35
C GLY A 511 -14.55 -1.13 19.21
N GLY A 512 -13.27 -1.51 19.29
CA GLY A 512 -12.78 -2.85 18.90
C GLY A 512 -12.98 -3.41 17.49
N GLY A 513 -13.09 -2.61 16.43
CA GLY A 513 -13.22 -3.11 15.05
C GLY A 513 -12.46 -2.27 14.03
N THR A 514 -12.09 -2.87 12.89
CA THR A 514 -11.31 -2.29 11.77
C THR A 514 -12.04 -1.15 11.03
N VAL A 515 -13.14 -0.63 11.58
CA VAL A 515 -14.04 0.34 10.96
C VAL A 515 -14.41 1.41 11.99
N ASN A 516 -14.08 2.67 11.71
CA ASN A 516 -14.42 3.80 12.58
C ASN A 516 -15.91 4.15 12.45
N MET A 517 -16.75 3.60 13.34
CA MET A 517 -18.21 3.82 13.35
C MET A 517 -18.57 5.30 13.48
N LYS A 518 -17.81 6.10 14.26
CA LYS A 518 -18.02 7.54 14.40
C LYS A 518 -17.92 8.24 13.04
N GLU A 519 -16.85 7.98 12.29
CA GLU A 519 -16.65 8.59 10.97
C GLU A 519 -17.77 8.24 9.98
N GLN A 520 -18.28 7.01 10.01
CA GLN A 520 -19.39 6.59 9.15
C GLN A 520 -20.71 7.29 9.49
N LEU A 521 -21.05 7.36 10.77
CA LEU A 521 -22.28 8.02 11.21
C LEU A 521 -22.23 9.53 10.98
N VAL A 522 -21.08 10.16 11.25
CA VAL A 522 -20.87 11.58 10.91
C VAL A 522 -21.02 11.80 9.41
N ALA A 523 -20.37 10.99 8.57
CA ALA A 523 -20.48 11.10 7.11
C ALA A 523 -21.92 10.93 6.63
N LYS A 524 -22.67 9.97 7.19
CA LYS A 524 -24.10 9.81 6.91
C LYS A 524 -24.90 11.05 7.30
N TYR A 525 -24.65 11.60 8.49
CA TYR A 525 -25.38 12.76 8.97
C TYR A 525 -25.09 14.02 8.15
N ILE A 526 -23.85 14.22 7.69
CA ILE A 526 -23.51 15.31 6.76
C ILE A 526 -24.36 15.21 5.49
N VAL A 527 -24.48 14.02 4.90
CA VAL A 527 -25.32 13.80 3.70
C VAL A 527 -26.78 14.15 3.98
N LEU A 528 -27.33 13.75 5.14
CA LEU A 528 -28.70 14.10 5.51
C LEU A 528 -28.90 15.62 5.64
N MET A 529 -27.94 16.32 6.24
CA MET A 529 -27.93 17.78 6.38
C MET A 529 -27.83 18.49 5.02
N GLU A 530 -26.96 18.01 4.12
CA GLU A 530 -26.82 18.53 2.75
C GLU A 530 -28.12 18.37 1.95
N GLN A 531 -28.82 17.24 2.15
CA GLN A 531 -30.13 16.97 1.55
C GLN A 531 -31.28 17.76 2.20
N LYS A 532 -31.02 18.52 3.28
CA LYS A 532 -32.04 19.20 4.11
C LYS A 532 -33.14 18.24 4.58
N ALA A 533 -32.77 16.97 4.81
CA ALA A 533 -33.68 15.94 5.27
C ALA A 533 -34.10 16.10 6.74
N PRO A 534 -33.20 16.46 7.69
CA PRO A 534 -33.62 16.77 9.05
C PRO A 534 -34.13 18.22 9.15
N THR A 535 -35.10 18.46 10.02
CA THR A 535 -35.42 19.81 10.52
C THR A 535 -35.15 19.88 12.00
N LEU A 536 -34.23 20.75 12.40
CA LEU A 536 -33.73 20.87 13.76
C LEU A 536 -34.41 22.02 14.50
N LEU A 537 -34.48 21.90 15.83
CA LEU A 537 -34.93 22.99 16.69
C LEU A 537 -33.96 24.17 16.60
N ASN A 538 -34.51 25.39 16.65
CA ASN A 538 -33.72 26.62 16.63
C ASN A 538 -33.08 26.90 17.99
N ASP A 539 -32.09 26.08 18.37
CA ASP A 539 -31.31 26.19 19.61
C ASP A 539 -29.90 26.73 19.34
N GLU A 540 -29.49 27.79 20.06
CA GLU A 540 -28.21 28.47 19.79
C GLU A 540 -26.98 27.64 20.19
N VAL A 541 -27.08 26.80 21.23
CA VAL A 541 -25.96 25.94 21.66
C VAL A 541 -25.74 24.86 20.61
N GLN A 542 -26.82 24.19 20.19
CA GLN A 542 -26.82 23.21 19.12
C GLN A 542 -26.25 23.76 17.81
N LYS A 543 -26.71 24.95 17.38
CA LYS A 543 -26.20 25.62 16.18
C LYS A 543 -24.72 26.00 16.33
N GLY A 544 -24.34 26.49 17.50
CA GLY A 544 -22.95 26.82 17.82
C GLY A 544 -22.02 25.62 17.65
N GLU A 545 -22.37 24.46 18.22
CA GLU A 545 -21.58 23.24 18.11
C GLU A 545 -21.54 22.70 16.67
N LEU A 546 -22.67 22.70 15.95
CA LEU A 546 -22.72 22.26 14.54
C LEU A 546 -21.82 23.12 13.63
N ARG A 547 -21.84 24.45 13.78
CA ARG A 547 -20.98 25.37 13.02
C ARG A 547 -19.50 25.24 13.41
N ALA A 548 -19.25 25.03 14.69
CA ALA A 548 -17.90 24.84 15.20
C ALA A 548 -17.32 23.48 14.77
N TYR A 549 -18.15 22.49 14.44
CA TYR A 549 -17.69 21.14 14.11
C TYR A 549 -16.78 21.14 12.88
N THR A 550 -15.58 20.59 13.04
CA THR A 550 -14.55 20.59 12.00
C THR A 550 -14.14 19.16 11.64
N TYR A 551 -13.38 19.06 10.55
CA TYR A 551 -12.68 17.84 10.20
C TYR A 551 -11.19 18.10 10.06
N LYS A 552 -10.42 17.06 10.32
CA LYS A 552 -8.99 16.97 10.03
C LYS A 552 -8.78 15.80 9.10
N ILE A 553 -7.93 16.00 8.10
CA ILE A 553 -7.49 14.89 7.28
C ILE A 553 -6.34 14.19 8.01
N THR A 554 -6.54 12.93 8.35
CA THR A 554 -5.53 12.07 8.97
C THR A 554 -4.35 11.85 8.03
N LYS A 555 -3.22 11.39 8.58
CA LYS A 555 -2.02 11.00 7.80
C LYS A 555 -2.30 9.92 6.77
N ALA A 556 -3.30 9.07 7.02
CA ALA A 556 -3.76 8.04 6.11
C ALA A 556 -4.72 8.58 5.03
N GLY A 557 -5.08 9.87 5.07
CA GLY A 557 -5.98 10.55 4.15
C GLY A 557 -7.48 10.29 4.39
N HIS A 558 -7.84 9.71 5.54
CA HIS A 558 -9.22 9.63 6.01
C HIS A 558 -9.60 10.88 6.78
N PHE A 559 -10.90 11.20 6.84
CA PHE A 559 -11.43 12.33 7.57
C PHE A 559 -11.70 11.93 9.02
N SER A 560 -11.16 12.69 9.96
CA SER A 560 -11.49 12.62 11.38
C SER A 560 -12.27 13.86 11.74
N TYR A 561 -13.43 13.69 12.39
CA TYR A 561 -14.34 14.79 12.72
C TYR A 561 -14.32 15.07 14.22
N SER A 562 -14.24 16.34 14.60
CA SER A 562 -14.26 16.77 16.00
C SER A 562 -14.56 18.26 16.14
N ALA A 563 -15.01 18.68 17.33
CA ALA A 563 -14.94 20.07 17.72
C ALA A 563 -13.48 20.58 17.83
N PRO A 564 -13.26 21.90 17.71
CA PRO A 564 -11.99 22.55 18.03
C PRO A 564 -11.60 22.36 19.50
N SER A 565 -10.32 22.52 19.81
CA SER A 565 -9.83 22.43 21.19
C SER A 565 -10.50 23.49 22.07
N GLY A 566 -11.13 23.05 23.16
CA GLY A 566 -11.82 23.93 24.11
C GLY A 566 -13.31 24.16 23.81
N MET A 567 -13.87 23.47 22.82
CA MET A 567 -15.30 23.43 22.53
C MET A 567 -15.86 22.01 22.71
N THR A 568 -17.16 21.89 22.94
CA THR A 568 -17.92 20.65 23.09
C THR A 568 -18.50 20.16 21.76
N ASP A 569 -18.73 18.84 21.62
CA ASP A 569 -19.44 18.23 20.48
C ASP A 569 -20.63 17.35 20.90
N ASP A 570 -21.15 17.52 22.12
CA ASP A 570 -22.16 16.64 22.71
C ASP A 570 -23.51 16.75 21.99
N TYR A 571 -23.95 17.95 21.59
CA TYR A 571 -25.17 18.11 20.79
C TYR A 571 -24.99 17.50 19.40
N VAL A 572 -23.80 17.61 18.82
CA VAL A 572 -23.47 17.01 17.52
C VAL A 572 -23.52 15.48 17.63
N SER A 573 -22.92 14.91 18.67
CA SER A 573 -22.95 13.48 18.97
C SER A 573 -24.37 12.97 19.18
N ALA A 574 -25.18 13.66 19.99
CA ALA A 574 -26.60 13.33 20.18
C ALA A 574 -27.38 13.37 18.87
N LEU A 575 -27.22 14.40 18.04
CA LEU A 575 -27.87 14.47 16.73
C LEU A 575 -27.44 13.32 15.80
N ILE A 576 -26.15 13.01 15.72
CA ILE A 576 -25.66 11.91 14.89
C ILE A 576 -26.28 10.58 15.33
N MET A 577 -26.40 10.33 16.64
CA MET A 577 -27.10 9.16 17.17
C MET A 577 -28.59 9.18 16.82
N LEU A 578 -29.26 10.32 17.03
CA LEU A 578 -30.69 10.48 16.78
C LEU A 578 -31.05 10.10 15.34
N TYR A 579 -30.23 10.51 14.37
CA TYR A 579 -30.44 10.27 12.94
C TYR A 579 -29.72 9.03 12.39
N LYS A 580 -29.10 8.21 13.24
CA LYS A 580 -28.37 6.99 12.84
C LYS A 580 -29.17 6.09 11.88
N ASP A 581 -30.44 5.85 12.18
CA ASP A 581 -31.31 4.98 11.37
C ASP A 581 -32.32 5.76 10.51
N PHE A 582 -32.17 7.08 10.43
CA PHE A 582 -32.99 7.90 9.54
C PHE A 582 -32.46 7.83 8.11
N ASN A 583 -33.38 7.70 7.15
CA ASN A 583 -33.08 7.77 5.72
C ASN A 583 -34.15 8.66 5.07
N ASN A 584 -33.74 9.54 4.17
CA ASN A 584 -34.69 10.35 3.40
C ASN A 584 -35.52 9.43 2.48
N ILE A 585 -36.85 9.47 2.58
CA ILE A 585 -37.79 8.57 1.89
C ILE A 585 -37.69 8.68 0.36
N SER A 586 -37.14 9.78 -0.17
CA SER A 586 -36.76 9.89 -1.59
C SER A 586 -35.69 8.87 -2.04
N THR A 587 -35.01 8.24 -1.08
CA THR A 587 -34.00 7.19 -1.29
C THR A 587 -34.55 5.81 -0.91
N ILE A 588 -35.80 5.51 -1.27
CA ILE A 588 -36.16 4.10 -1.47
C ILE A 588 -35.41 3.66 -2.72
N ILE A 589 -34.27 2.99 -2.52
CA ILE A 589 -33.79 2.05 -3.53
C ILE A 589 -34.96 1.08 -3.69
N PRO A 590 -35.63 0.99 -4.86
CA PRO A 590 -36.56 -0.10 -5.06
C PRO A 590 -35.71 -1.34 -4.96
N ALA A 591 -35.75 -2.04 -3.83
CA ALA A 591 -35.06 -3.31 -3.69
C ALA A 591 -35.61 -4.18 -4.82
N PRO A 592 -34.84 -4.50 -5.88
CA PRO A 592 -35.31 -5.53 -6.75
C PRO A 592 -34.98 -6.81 -6.00
N LEU A 593 -36.02 -7.41 -5.44
CA LEU A 593 -35.96 -8.75 -4.88
C LEU A 593 -35.66 -9.71 -6.06
N TYR A 594 -34.40 -9.80 -6.47
CA TYR A 594 -33.93 -10.78 -7.43
C TYR A 594 -33.68 -12.09 -6.68
N LEU A 595 -34.71 -12.92 -6.60
CA LEU A 595 -34.50 -14.37 -6.47
C LEU A 595 -34.00 -14.89 -7.82
N GLY A 596 -32.68 -14.81 -8.01
CA GLY A 596 -31.98 -15.36 -9.17
C GLY A 596 -31.81 -16.86 -9.03
N GLY A 597 -32.63 -17.61 -9.76
CA GLY A 597 -32.60 -19.07 -9.83
C GLY A 597 -31.25 -19.65 -10.27
N ILE A 598 -30.94 -20.80 -9.67
CA ILE A 598 -29.81 -21.67 -9.91
C ILE A 598 -29.58 -21.90 -11.41
N LYS A 599 -28.52 -21.33 -11.99
CA LYS A 599 -27.98 -21.80 -13.28
C LYS A 599 -27.02 -22.95 -13.02
N LYS A 600 -27.56 -24.14 -12.82
CA LYS A 600 -26.84 -25.39 -13.10
C LYS A 600 -27.63 -26.13 -14.18
N LYS A 601 -27.13 -26.07 -15.42
CA LYS A 601 -27.47 -27.10 -16.42
C LYS A 601 -26.98 -28.42 -15.83
N ILE A 602 -27.93 -29.27 -15.44
CA ILE A 602 -27.69 -30.70 -15.31
C ILE A 602 -27.41 -31.18 -16.74
N ALA A 603 -26.19 -31.65 -16.99
CA ALA A 603 -25.93 -32.47 -18.15
C ALA A 603 -26.57 -33.84 -17.89
N VAL A 604 -27.54 -34.20 -18.72
CA VAL A 604 -27.91 -35.60 -18.97
C VAL A 604 -27.02 -36.08 -20.10
#